data_AF-A0AAD7XH05-F1
#
_entry.id   AF-A0AAD7XH05-F1
#
_cell.length_a   1.000
_cell.length_b   1.000
_cell.length_c   1.000
_cell.angle_alpha   90.00
_cell.angle_beta   90.00
_cell.angle_gamma   90.00
#
_symmetry.space_group_name_H-M   'P 1'
#
loop_
_entity.id
_entity.type
_entity.pdbx_description
1 polymer ?
#
loop_
_entity_poly.entity_id
_entity_poly.type
_entity_poly.pdbx_seq_one_letter_code
_entity_poly.pdbx_strand_id
1 'polypeptide(L)'
;MIRSSGIERQLQGLKIDDPDEEPSDAEVWRAIVAAGKLQGVYLPASYTKESPMNLAPPKFSDGTDRSLVRRWKALTGLGATSLERDLYYLTPYLTCERCNGLVFLDAARMRGFKVDGRDTALFPDETLVKCPGCASTVEYRIGAHDLLDQIAGSRAELARMLRSRHRAAAVLRRAYRFYLRRARGRAVRCEALVRGLLVARCGAVAASVVRGRLGRRKARTCRQVRVIQAAHPMSLARATRGDGDVWGNRRVPDWYKRELAGPTRRRRVFWYNSSRQVELLYHDYLELCARLGFLPPRFVVEANICEIARRIELREARLVTAVQARWRALTVQRLLLAFLRERVRWRQVRAAAVFRICRVVRGWMVRNDAVAARRAEIFRRNALGAYRRHRDAKRTKQTRDLMCDALRAAYVQERARERTARYCGLVHPSAAAGNKMRAFEISAYGSTTVADQATELTASIAADLKAQRSDKRAFDDRATVLKVRCDADSTLKTYHDAELRARSSRLIQQLSASHRVLSEKPAALLRHYNASINASSASVKGGRRPLAHV
;
A
#
# COMPACT_ATOMS: atom_id res chain seq x y z
N MET A 1 77.34 30.20 74.81
CA MET A 1 78.66 30.42 75.44
C MET A 1 79.14 29.08 75.97
N ILE A 2 80.32 28.60 75.58
CA ILE A 2 80.84 27.32 76.06
C ILE A 2 81.25 27.50 77.53
N ARG A 3 80.61 26.74 78.44
CA ARG A 3 80.90 26.85 79.88
C ARG A 3 82.27 26.22 80.20
N SER A 4 83.10 26.87 81.02
CA SER A 4 84.40 26.35 81.48
C SER A 4 84.28 24.97 82.11
N SER A 5 83.24 24.76 82.92
CA SER A 5 82.91 23.47 83.54
C SER A 5 82.63 22.33 82.54
N GLY A 6 82.27 22.67 81.30
CA GLY A 6 82.08 21.71 80.21
C GLY A 6 83.39 21.32 79.54
N ILE A 7 84.35 22.25 79.48
CA ILE A 7 85.69 22.03 78.92
C ILE A 7 86.52 21.18 79.89
N GLU A 8 86.52 21.52 81.18
CA GLU A 8 87.20 20.76 82.24
C GLU A 8 86.75 19.30 82.28
N ARG A 9 85.45 19.06 82.12
CA ARG A 9 84.88 17.70 82.12
C ARG A 9 85.30 16.87 80.90
N GLN A 10 85.55 17.52 79.77
CA GLN A 10 86.07 16.86 78.56
C GLN A 10 87.58 16.64 78.65
N LEU A 11 88.32 17.57 79.27
CA LEU A 11 89.73 17.39 79.59
C LEU A 11 89.97 16.21 80.54
N GLN A 12 89.17 16.08 81.61
CA GLN A 12 89.23 14.92 82.52
C GLN A 12 88.90 13.58 81.85
N GLY A 13 88.18 13.60 80.73
CA GLY A 13 87.83 12.39 79.96
C GLY A 13 88.93 11.93 78.99
N LEU A 14 89.91 12.79 78.69
CA LEU A 14 91.12 12.44 77.95
C LEU A 14 92.09 11.85 78.98
N LYS A 15 92.38 10.55 78.90
CA LYS A 15 93.33 9.89 79.81
C LYS A 15 94.72 10.51 79.59
N ILE A 16 95.13 11.39 80.51
CA ILE A 16 96.51 11.85 80.64
C ILE A 16 97.16 10.83 81.58
N ASP A 17 98.19 10.13 81.11
CA ASP A 17 98.75 8.97 81.81
C ASP A 17 99.64 9.35 83.02
N ASP A 18 99.92 10.65 83.23
CA ASP A 18 100.60 11.19 84.42
C ASP A 18 99.83 12.40 85.03
N PRO A 19 99.57 12.45 86.35
CA PRO A 19 98.72 13.47 86.97
C PRO A 19 99.37 14.86 87.14
N ASP A 20 100.68 15.00 86.90
CA ASP A 20 101.42 16.25 87.04
C ASP A 20 101.83 16.89 85.68
N GLU A 21 101.42 16.31 84.55
CA GLU A 21 101.69 16.84 83.21
C GLU A 21 100.56 17.80 82.76
N GLU A 22 100.88 19.08 82.50
CA GLU A 22 99.89 20.04 82.01
C GLU A 22 99.36 19.61 80.62
N PRO A 23 98.03 19.61 80.39
CA PRO A 23 97.45 19.13 79.15
C PRO A 23 97.95 19.94 77.96
N SER A 24 98.33 19.26 76.88
CA SER A 24 98.79 19.91 75.66
C SER A 24 97.72 20.87 75.15
N ASP A 25 98.11 22.04 74.64
CA ASP A 25 97.17 22.99 74.00
C ASP A 25 96.28 22.34 72.92
N ALA A 26 96.75 21.27 72.28
CA ALA A 26 95.97 20.51 71.31
C ALA A 26 94.82 19.70 71.93
N GLU A 27 94.98 19.27 73.18
CA GLU A 27 93.99 18.52 73.95
C GLU A 27 92.94 19.46 74.54
N VAL A 28 93.38 20.63 75.04
CA VAL A 28 92.49 21.73 75.45
C VAL A 28 91.62 22.17 74.28
N TRP A 29 92.19 22.33 73.08
CA TRP A 29 91.42 22.68 71.89
C TRP A 29 90.37 21.62 71.51
N ARG A 30 90.73 20.33 71.57
CA ARG A 30 89.78 19.23 71.31
C ARG A 30 88.64 19.22 72.34
N ALA A 31 88.95 19.45 73.62
CA ALA A 31 87.95 19.53 74.68
C ALA A 31 86.98 20.71 74.48
N ILE A 32 87.46 21.86 74.02
CA ILE A 32 86.61 23.03 73.67
C ILE A 32 85.67 22.70 72.51
N VAL A 33 86.17 22.10 71.44
CA VAL A 33 85.35 21.73 70.27
C VAL A 33 84.31 20.68 70.64
N ALA A 34 84.67 19.69 71.47
CA ALA A 34 83.76 18.67 71.97
C ALA A 34 82.66 19.26 72.88
N ALA A 35 83.04 20.13 73.82
CA ALA A 35 82.10 20.82 74.70
C ALA A 35 81.14 21.74 73.91
N GLY A 36 81.64 22.41 72.87
CA GLY A 36 80.81 23.21 71.95
C GLY A 36 79.76 22.39 71.22
N LYS A 37 80.15 21.24 70.64
CA LYS A 37 79.22 20.32 69.98
C LYS A 37 78.12 19.81 70.92
N LEU A 38 78.46 19.42 72.14
CA LEU A 38 77.50 18.94 73.14
C LEU A 38 76.49 20.02 73.57
N GLN A 39 76.91 21.28 73.59
CA GLN A 39 76.05 22.41 73.94
C GLN A 39 75.30 22.99 72.73
N GLY A 40 75.39 22.35 71.55
CA GLY A 40 74.75 22.82 70.33
C GLY A 40 75.33 24.14 69.80
N VAL A 41 76.52 24.53 70.27
CA VAL A 41 77.23 25.73 69.84
C VAL A 41 78.25 25.33 68.79
N TYR A 42 77.97 25.65 67.53
CA TYR A 42 78.88 25.35 66.42
C TYR A 42 79.94 26.45 66.31
N LEU A 43 81.19 26.12 66.60
CA LEU A 43 82.32 27.00 66.31
C LEU A 43 82.59 26.97 64.79
N PRO A 44 82.75 28.12 64.11
CA PRO A 44 83.06 28.13 62.69
C PRO A 44 84.38 27.40 62.38
N ALA A 45 84.49 26.79 61.21
CA ALA A 45 85.67 26.03 60.79
C ALA A 45 86.94 26.90 60.64
N SER A 46 86.79 28.23 60.60
CA SER A 46 87.89 29.21 60.56
C SER A 46 88.59 29.41 61.91
N TYR A 47 88.01 28.95 63.02
CA TYR A 47 88.64 28.98 64.33
C TYR A 47 89.67 27.86 64.43
N THR A 48 90.95 28.22 64.46
CA THR A 48 92.10 27.33 64.62
C THR A 48 92.73 27.49 66.00
N LYS A 49 93.63 26.56 66.38
CA LYS A 49 94.38 26.57 67.65
C LYS A 49 95.09 27.91 67.95
N GLU A 50 95.56 28.59 66.90
CA GLU A 50 96.29 29.86 66.98
C GLU A 50 95.40 31.09 66.89
N SER A 51 94.10 30.91 66.66
CA SER A 51 93.15 32.01 66.62
C SER A 51 93.06 32.61 68.03
N PRO A 52 93.31 33.91 68.23
CA PRO A 52 93.20 34.53 69.55
C PRO A 52 91.74 34.46 70.00
N MET A 53 91.39 33.42 70.76
CA MET A 53 90.15 33.38 71.52
C MET A 53 90.30 34.37 72.66
N ASN A 54 90.04 35.63 72.38
CA ASN A 54 89.66 36.56 73.43
C ASN A 54 88.33 36.05 73.97
N LEU A 55 88.38 35.25 75.04
CA LEU A 55 87.25 35.01 75.92
C LEU A 55 86.89 36.37 76.51
N ALA A 56 86.10 37.14 75.77
CA ALA A 56 85.51 38.36 76.30
C ALA A 56 84.66 37.91 77.50
N PRO A 57 84.94 38.39 78.73
CA PRO A 57 84.02 38.18 79.83
C PRO A 57 82.65 38.74 79.42
N PRO A 58 81.54 38.26 79.99
CA PRO A 58 80.19 38.72 79.65
C PRO A 58 80.02 40.16 80.14
N LYS A 59 80.60 41.11 79.41
CA LYS A 59 80.28 42.52 79.48
C LYS A 59 79.31 42.77 78.34
N PHE A 60 78.14 43.28 78.71
CA PHE A 60 77.23 43.99 77.83
C PHE A 60 78.05 44.72 76.76
N SER A 61 77.91 44.33 75.51
CA SER A 61 78.62 44.93 74.39
C SER A 61 78.06 46.33 74.17
N ASP A 62 78.58 47.29 74.93
CA ASP A 62 78.43 48.70 74.64
C ASP A 62 79.26 48.99 73.38
N GLY A 63 78.60 49.27 72.27
CA GLY A 63 79.20 49.43 70.93
C GLY A 63 80.07 50.69 70.78
N THR A 64 80.52 51.29 71.88
CA THR A 64 81.20 52.58 71.92
C THR A 64 82.61 52.52 72.54
N ASP A 65 83.08 51.35 72.98
CA ASP A 65 84.37 51.24 73.68
C ASP A 65 85.59 51.36 72.73
N ARG A 66 86.17 52.56 72.67
CA ARG A 66 87.35 52.90 71.86
C ARG A 66 88.68 52.41 72.48
N SER A 67 88.66 51.81 73.67
CA SER A 67 89.88 51.43 74.41
C SER A 67 90.64 50.24 73.79
N LEU A 68 89.93 49.29 73.17
CA LEU A 68 90.51 48.12 72.50
C LEU A 68 91.22 48.50 71.19
N VAL A 69 90.70 49.47 70.45
CA VAL A 69 91.34 50.02 69.23
C VAL A 69 92.68 50.69 69.57
N ARG A 70 92.76 51.38 70.72
CA ARG A 70 94.01 52.01 71.19
C ARG A 70 95.06 50.98 71.63
N ARG A 71 94.66 49.90 72.31
CA ARG A 71 95.59 48.81 72.69
C ARG A 71 96.12 48.04 71.48
N TRP A 72 95.30 47.79 70.47
CA TRP A 72 95.74 47.08 69.28
C TRP A 72 96.68 47.93 68.40
N LYS A 73 96.44 49.25 68.31
CA LYS A 73 97.37 50.21 67.68
C LYS A 73 98.76 50.23 68.37
N ALA A 74 98.80 50.03 69.69
CA ALA A 74 100.06 49.96 70.43
C ALA A 74 100.82 48.64 70.23
N LEU A 75 100.14 47.54 69.88
CA LEU A 75 100.72 46.21 69.73
C LEU A 75 101.26 45.91 68.32
N THR A 76 100.77 46.58 67.28
CA THR A 76 101.10 46.23 65.88
C THR A 76 102.07 47.18 65.19
N GLY A 77 102.43 48.32 65.79
CA GLY A 77 103.51 49.21 65.29
C GLY A 77 103.31 49.79 63.88
N LEU A 78 102.12 49.67 63.29
CA LEU A 78 101.84 50.12 61.92
C LEU A 78 101.43 51.60 61.90
N GLY A 79 102.22 52.39 61.18
CA GLY A 79 102.01 53.83 60.94
C GLY A 79 100.70 54.16 60.22
N ALA A 80 100.24 55.39 60.42
CA ALA A 80 98.85 55.84 60.36
C ALA A 80 98.19 56.03 58.96
N THR A 81 98.54 55.30 57.90
CA THR A 81 98.10 55.69 56.54
C THR A 81 97.58 54.58 55.61
N SER A 82 96.86 53.57 56.11
CA SER A 82 96.17 52.62 55.20
C SER A 82 94.97 51.83 55.75
N LEU A 83 94.17 52.40 56.66
CA LEU A 83 92.85 51.84 57.03
C LEU A 83 91.80 52.95 57.08
N GLU A 84 91.42 53.49 55.92
CA GLU A 84 90.33 54.47 55.74
C GLU A 84 88.92 53.86 55.78
N ARG A 85 88.77 52.61 56.23
CA ARG A 85 87.45 52.05 56.52
C ARG A 85 87.38 51.63 57.97
N ASP A 86 86.49 52.31 58.69
CA ASP A 86 86.00 51.90 60.00
C ASP A 86 85.66 50.41 59.95
N LEU A 87 86.50 49.58 60.57
CA LEU A 87 86.15 48.20 60.90
C LEU A 87 85.07 48.28 61.99
N TYR A 88 83.83 48.55 61.57
CA TYR A 88 82.65 48.27 62.37
C TYR A 88 82.74 46.78 62.73
N TYR A 89 82.97 46.50 64.02
CA TYR A 89 82.71 45.18 64.57
C TYR A 89 81.19 44.96 64.47
N LEU A 90 80.71 44.49 63.32
CA LEU A 90 79.44 43.80 63.19
C LEU A 90 79.46 42.69 64.25
N THR A 91 78.67 42.84 65.30
CA THR A 91 78.48 41.78 66.30
C THR A 91 78.14 40.51 65.53
N PRO A 92 78.89 39.40 65.68
CA PRO A 92 78.76 38.22 64.82
C PRO A 92 77.55 37.37 65.20
N TYR A 93 76.46 37.97 65.65
CA TYR A 93 75.30 37.29 66.21
C TYR A 93 74.04 37.69 65.44
N LEU A 94 73.27 36.70 65.00
CA LEU A 94 71.90 36.87 64.57
C LEU A 94 70.99 36.13 65.54
N THR A 95 69.96 36.80 66.06
CA THR A 95 68.88 36.13 66.81
C THR A 95 67.72 35.81 65.89
N CYS A 96 67.31 34.55 65.87
CA CYS A 96 66.11 34.13 65.15
C CYS A 96 64.86 34.58 65.89
N GLU A 97 63.97 35.33 65.22
CA GLU A 97 62.72 35.81 65.82
C GLU A 97 61.73 34.68 66.14
N ARG A 98 61.94 33.46 65.64
CA ARG A 98 61.01 32.32 65.82
C ARG A 98 61.32 31.43 67.01
N CYS A 99 62.59 31.27 67.35
CA CYS A 99 63.02 30.38 68.44
C CYS A 99 64.03 31.00 69.39
N ASN A 100 64.34 32.30 69.23
CA ASN A 100 65.34 33.01 70.00
C ASN A 100 66.75 32.41 69.91
N GLY A 101 67.00 31.59 68.88
CA GLY A 101 68.28 30.93 68.67
C GLY A 101 69.32 31.92 68.17
N LEU A 102 70.48 31.94 68.82
CA LEU A 102 71.65 32.70 68.39
C LEU A 102 72.41 31.93 67.31
N VAL A 103 72.61 32.57 66.17
CA VAL A 103 73.44 32.09 65.07
C VAL A 103 74.70 32.92 65.02
N PHE A 104 75.85 32.23 65.03
CA PHE A 104 77.15 32.88 64.93
C PHE A 104 77.53 33.02 63.46
N LEU A 105 77.81 34.25 63.04
CA LEU A 105 78.38 34.54 61.73
C LEU A 105 79.90 34.46 61.81
N ASP A 106 80.49 33.69 60.91
CA ASP A 106 81.94 33.58 60.80
C ASP A 106 82.54 34.86 60.20
N ALA A 107 82.98 35.77 61.08
CA ALA A 107 83.56 37.04 60.67
C ALA A 107 84.83 36.85 59.81
N ALA A 108 85.56 35.74 59.93
CA ALA A 108 86.77 35.50 59.12
C ALA A 108 86.42 35.10 57.67
N ARG A 109 85.36 34.32 57.46
CA ARG A 109 84.81 34.07 56.11
C ARG A 109 84.19 35.32 55.48
N MET A 110 83.59 36.19 56.29
CA MET A 110 83.06 37.48 55.84
C MET A 110 84.17 38.52 55.55
N ARG A 111 85.39 38.36 56.10
CA ARG A 111 86.55 39.23 55.80
C ARG A 111 87.25 38.90 54.47
N GLY A 112 86.95 37.75 53.87
CA GLY A 112 87.41 37.39 52.52
C GLY A 112 86.74 38.17 51.38
N PHE A 113 85.74 38.99 51.69
CA PHE A 113 85.09 39.91 50.76
C PHE A 113 85.99 41.13 50.50
N LYS A 114 87.07 40.95 49.72
CA LYS A 114 87.68 42.08 49.02
C LYS A 114 86.71 42.52 47.93
N VAL A 115 86.08 43.68 48.13
CA VAL A 115 85.34 44.37 47.07
C VAL A 115 86.40 44.98 46.14
N ASP A 116 86.98 44.16 45.27
CA ASP A 116 87.69 44.65 44.10
C ASP A 116 86.60 45.10 43.12
N GLY A 117 86.55 46.41 42.84
CA GLY A 117 85.42 47.11 42.25
C GLY A 117 85.10 46.81 40.78
N ARG A 118 85.32 45.58 40.30
CA ARG A 118 84.96 45.13 38.95
C ARG A 118 84.61 43.65 38.98
N ASP A 119 83.31 43.38 39.10
CA ASP A 119 82.57 42.17 38.63
C ASP A 119 81.43 41.84 39.60
N THR A 120 80.27 42.48 39.37
CA THR A 120 79.00 42.21 40.06
C THR A 120 78.28 40.98 39.48
N ALA A 121 79.00 39.92 39.17
CA ALA A 121 78.44 38.73 38.55
C ALA A 121 79.16 37.47 39.05
N LEU A 122 78.81 37.04 40.27
CA LEU A 122 78.91 35.70 40.85
C LEU A 122 78.90 35.81 42.40
N PHE A 123 77.89 36.48 42.95
CA PHE A 123 77.53 36.23 44.34
C PHE A 123 76.59 35.02 44.33
N PRO A 124 76.99 33.83 44.82
CA PRO A 124 76.04 32.73 44.98
C PRO A 124 74.94 33.21 45.93
N ASP A 125 73.67 32.98 45.58
CA ASP A 125 72.49 33.34 46.38
C ASP A 125 72.79 33.17 47.87
N GLU A 126 72.98 34.29 48.58
CA GLU A 126 73.32 34.31 50.00
C GLU A 126 72.10 33.84 50.80
N THR A 127 71.87 32.54 50.84
CA THR A 127 70.90 31.95 51.73
C THR A 127 71.42 32.12 53.15
N LEU A 128 70.78 33.03 53.90
CA LEU A 128 70.99 33.18 55.34
C LEU A 128 71.04 31.79 55.99
N VAL A 129 72.05 31.57 56.83
CA VAL A 129 72.24 30.29 57.51
C VAL A 129 70.93 29.91 58.22
N LYS A 130 70.46 28.69 58.00
CA LYS A 130 69.26 28.18 58.69
C LYS A 130 69.48 28.19 60.18
N CYS A 131 68.47 28.59 60.94
CA CYS A 131 68.61 28.65 62.38
C CYS A 131 68.80 27.22 62.90
N PRO A 132 69.82 26.92 63.71
CA PRO A 132 70.04 25.56 64.22
C PRO A 132 68.88 25.10 65.11
N GLY A 133 68.11 26.03 65.71
CA GLY A 133 66.96 25.71 66.55
C GLY A 133 65.68 25.38 65.77
N CYS A 134 65.32 26.19 64.76
CA CYS A 134 64.03 26.05 64.07
C CYS A 134 64.13 25.77 62.56
N ALA A 135 65.35 25.65 62.04
CA ALA A 135 65.67 25.45 60.62
C ALA A 135 65.09 26.51 59.65
N SER A 136 64.54 27.60 60.17
CA SER A 136 63.99 28.69 59.36
C SER A 136 65.11 29.67 58.98
N THR A 137 65.00 30.22 57.77
CA THR A 137 65.81 31.34 57.28
C THR A 137 65.07 32.68 57.38
N VAL A 138 63.83 32.65 57.90
CA VAL A 138 62.91 33.80 57.91
C VAL A 138 63.02 34.51 59.25
N GLU A 139 63.15 35.84 59.17
CA GLU A 139 63.14 36.79 60.31
C GLU A 139 64.30 36.57 61.30
N TYR A 140 65.46 37.14 60.95
CA TYR A 140 66.59 37.32 61.85
C TYR A 140 66.69 38.78 62.27
N ARG A 141 66.91 39.02 63.57
CA ARG A 141 67.39 40.32 64.06
C ARG A 141 68.90 40.28 64.25
N ILE A 142 69.56 41.33 63.77
CA ILE A 142 71.00 41.54 63.93
C ILE A 142 71.28 41.90 65.39
N GLY A 143 72.21 41.19 66.02
CA GLY A 143 72.56 41.35 67.43
C GLY A 143 71.99 40.24 68.33
N ALA A 144 72.40 40.24 69.59
CA ALA A 144 71.90 39.32 70.62
C ALA A 144 70.71 39.95 71.34
N HIS A 145 69.49 39.63 70.89
CA HIS A 145 68.23 40.07 71.48
C HIS A 145 67.55 38.96 72.27
N ASP A 146 66.79 39.32 73.31
CA ASP A 146 65.84 38.39 73.93
C ASP A 146 64.44 38.59 73.36
N LEU A 147 63.97 37.62 72.57
CA LEU A 147 62.70 37.68 71.85
C LEU A 147 61.64 36.74 72.43
N LEU A 148 61.88 36.19 73.62
CA LEU A 148 60.96 35.23 74.26
C LEU A 148 59.53 35.77 74.41
N ASP A 149 59.38 37.04 74.79
CA ASP A 149 58.06 37.66 74.97
C ASP A 149 57.30 37.84 73.65
N GLN A 150 58.01 38.22 72.57
CA GLN A 150 57.42 38.37 71.24
C GLN A 150 57.01 37.01 70.64
N ILE A 151 57.82 35.98 70.88
CA ILE A 151 57.51 34.59 70.49
C ILE A 151 56.33 34.06 71.29
N ALA A 152 56.26 34.33 72.59
CA ALA A 152 55.13 33.95 73.44
C ALA A 152 53.84 34.65 72.98
N GLY A 153 53.90 35.95 72.67
CA GLY A 153 52.79 36.73 72.13
C GLY A 153 52.26 36.20 70.80
N SER A 154 53.14 35.99 69.81
CA SER A 154 52.77 35.46 68.49
C SER A 154 52.22 34.02 68.56
N ARG A 155 52.78 33.16 69.43
CA ARG A 155 52.22 31.83 69.69
C ARG A 155 50.83 31.92 70.31
N ALA A 156 50.62 32.83 71.25
CA ALA A 156 49.31 33.04 71.87
C ALA A 156 48.28 33.56 70.86
N GLU A 157 48.65 34.47 69.97
CA GLU A 157 47.80 34.98 68.88
C GLU A 157 47.46 33.92 67.85
N LEU A 158 48.45 33.14 67.40
CA LEU A 158 48.23 32.01 66.51
C LEU A 158 47.29 30.98 67.14
N ALA A 159 47.45 30.69 68.44
CA ALA A 159 46.52 29.83 69.18
C ALA A 159 45.11 30.44 69.31
N ARG A 160 44.97 31.77 69.43
CA ARG A 160 43.65 32.44 69.38
C ARG A 160 43.02 32.33 67.97
N MET A 161 43.81 32.52 66.91
CA MET A 161 43.36 32.39 65.52
C MET A 161 42.96 30.96 65.15
N LEU A 162 43.70 29.95 65.60
CA LEU A 162 43.31 28.56 65.40
C LEU A 162 42.02 28.23 66.15
N ARG A 163 41.86 28.73 67.38
CA ARG A 163 40.61 28.57 68.14
C ARG A 163 39.42 29.24 67.45
N SER A 164 39.59 30.44 66.89
CA SER A 164 38.51 31.12 66.14
C SER A 164 38.16 30.38 64.84
N ARG A 165 39.15 29.89 64.09
CA ARG A 165 38.94 29.04 62.90
C ARG A 165 38.22 27.73 63.24
N HIS A 166 38.61 27.05 64.32
CA HIS A 166 37.92 25.83 64.76
C HIS A 166 36.47 26.11 65.15
N ARG A 167 36.19 27.23 65.84
CA ARG A 167 34.82 27.66 66.15
C ARG A 167 34.01 27.95 64.88
N ALA A 168 34.57 28.68 63.93
CA ALA A 168 33.93 28.98 62.64
C ALA A 168 33.63 27.69 61.83
N ALA A 169 34.59 26.78 61.76
CA ALA A 169 34.41 25.48 61.10
C ALA A 169 33.32 24.64 61.80
N ALA A 170 33.23 24.67 63.13
CA ALA A 170 32.17 23.99 63.86
C ALA A 170 30.78 24.56 63.52
N VAL A 171 30.65 25.89 63.37
CA VAL A 171 29.40 26.54 62.95
C VAL A 171 29.03 26.12 61.51
N LEU A 172 29.98 26.15 60.57
CA LEU A 172 29.75 25.70 59.19
C LEU A 172 29.33 24.24 59.12
N ARG A 173 29.98 23.34 59.88
CA ARG A 173 29.61 21.92 59.94
C ARG A 173 28.19 21.73 60.48
N ARG A 174 27.78 22.50 61.50
CA ARG A 174 26.40 22.45 62.03
C ARG A 174 25.40 22.94 61.00
N ALA A 175 25.65 24.07 60.35
CA ALA A 175 24.79 24.62 59.32
C ALA A 175 24.62 23.66 58.14
N TYR A 176 25.72 23.06 57.67
CA TYR A 176 25.70 22.08 56.58
C TYR A 176 24.95 20.80 56.95
N ARG A 177 25.16 20.25 58.16
CA ARG A 177 24.40 19.09 58.65
C ARG A 177 22.90 19.39 58.73
N PHE A 178 22.53 20.59 59.16
CA PHE A 178 21.14 21.02 59.21
C PHE A 178 20.52 21.16 57.82
N TYR A 179 21.25 21.74 56.86
CA TYR A 179 20.85 21.80 55.46
C TYR A 179 20.62 20.39 54.89
N LEU A 180 21.55 19.45 55.09
CA LEU A 180 21.41 18.06 54.64
C LEU A 180 20.20 17.37 55.27
N ARG A 181 19.95 17.57 56.57
CA ARG A 181 18.75 17.04 57.25
C ARG A 181 17.48 17.59 56.63
N ARG A 182 17.41 18.90 56.35
CA ARG A 182 16.27 19.52 55.67
C ARG A 182 16.09 19.00 54.23
N ALA A 183 17.18 18.85 53.49
CA ALA A 183 17.15 18.31 52.12
C ALA A 183 16.63 16.85 52.10
N ARG A 184 17.18 15.98 52.97
CA ARG A 184 16.70 14.61 53.13
C ARG A 184 15.25 14.55 53.60
N GLY A 185 14.87 15.38 54.58
CA GLY A 185 13.49 15.48 55.05
C GLY A 185 12.51 15.92 53.95
N ARG A 186 12.92 16.84 53.07
CA ARG A 186 12.14 17.21 51.88
C ARG A 186 12.03 16.03 50.91
N ALA A 187 13.13 15.35 50.61
CA ALA A 187 13.13 14.20 49.70
C ALA A 187 12.20 13.08 50.19
N VAL A 188 12.25 12.72 51.48
CA VAL A 188 11.37 11.69 52.07
C VAL A 188 9.89 12.11 52.01
N ARG A 189 9.57 13.39 52.29
CA ARG A 189 8.20 13.89 52.15
C ARG A 189 7.71 13.87 50.70
N CYS A 190 8.56 14.29 49.76
CA CYS A 190 8.25 14.23 48.34
C CYS A 190 8.05 12.78 47.87
N GLU A 191 8.89 11.85 48.30
CA GLU A 191 8.75 10.42 48.00
C GLU A 191 7.44 9.85 48.54
N ALA A 192 7.09 10.15 49.80
CA ALA A 192 5.84 9.72 50.39
C ALA A 192 4.62 10.28 49.64
N LEU A 193 4.67 11.57 49.24
CA LEU A 193 3.62 12.22 48.46
C LEU A 193 3.50 11.59 47.07
N VAL A 194 4.61 11.41 46.35
CA VAL A 194 4.63 10.78 45.02
C VAL A 194 4.11 9.36 45.09
N ARG A 195 4.53 8.58 46.10
CA ARG A 195 4.03 7.22 46.32
C ARG A 195 2.52 7.22 46.57
N GLY A 196 2.01 8.14 47.39
CA GLY A 196 0.57 8.31 47.61
C GLY A 196 -0.19 8.62 46.31
N LEU A 197 0.31 9.56 45.50
CA LEU A 197 -0.27 9.90 44.20
C LEU A 197 -0.26 8.72 43.22
N LEU A 198 0.84 7.95 43.18
CA LEU A 198 0.94 6.77 42.33
C LEU A 198 -0.04 5.68 42.76
N VAL A 199 -0.17 5.39 44.05
CA VAL A 199 -1.15 4.41 44.55
C VAL A 199 -2.58 4.87 44.23
N ALA A 200 -2.90 6.16 44.45
CA ALA A 200 -4.20 6.72 44.11
C ALA A 200 -4.49 6.60 42.60
N ARG A 201 -3.51 6.93 41.74
CA ARG A 201 -3.64 6.79 40.28
C ARG A 201 -3.82 5.34 39.86
N CYS A 202 -3.02 4.41 40.40
CA CYS A 202 -3.15 2.98 40.14
C CYS A 202 -4.53 2.46 40.59
N GLY A 203 -5.01 2.89 41.77
CA GLY A 203 -6.35 2.58 42.26
C GLY A 203 -7.45 3.11 41.35
N ALA A 204 -7.32 4.35 40.86
CA ALA A 204 -8.27 4.94 39.92
C ALA A 204 -8.33 4.19 38.58
N VAL A 205 -7.16 3.78 38.05
CA VAL A 205 -7.07 2.96 36.82
C VAL A 205 -7.66 1.57 37.05
N ALA A 206 -7.34 0.91 38.15
CA ALA A 206 -7.92 -0.39 38.49
C ALA A 206 -9.45 -0.30 38.62
N ALA A 207 -9.96 0.71 39.33
CA ALA A 207 -11.39 0.95 39.49
C ALA A 207 -12.08 1.21 38.15
N SER A 208 -11.48 2.01 37.25
CA SER A 208 -12.06 2.29 35.93
C SER A 208 -12.14 1.03 35.06
N VAL A 209 -11.11 0.19 35.08
CA VAL A 209 -11.09 -1.10 34.36
C VAL A 209 -12.15 -2.05 34.91
N VAL A 210 -12.27 -2.17 36.24
CA VAL A 210 -13.28 -3.03 36.88
C VAL A 210 -14.69 -2.53 36.56
N ARG A 211 -14.97 -1.23 36.69
CA ARG A 211 -16.27 -0.62 36.31
C ARG A 211 -16.59 -0.88 34.84
N GLY A 212 -15.62 -0.70 33.94
CA GLY A 212 -15.78 -0.97 32.52
C GLY A 212 -16.10 -2.44 32.21
N ARG A 213 -15.40 -3.39 32.87
CA ARG A 213 -15.69 -4.83 32.74
C ARG A 213 -17.09 -5.16 33.24
N LEU A 214 -17.47 -4.66 34.42
CA LEU A 214 -18.80 -4.87 34.99
C LEU A 214 -19.91 -4.24 34.14
N GLY A 215 -19.68 -3.05 33.59
CA GLY A 215 -20.61 -2.36 32.69
C GLY A 215 -20.84 -3.12 31.40
N ARG A 216 -19.78 -3.58 30.72
CA ARG A 216 -19.90 -4.42 29.51
C ARG A 216 -20.64 -5.72 29.78
N ARG A 217 -20.35 -6.35 30.92
CA ARG A 217 -21.02 -7.57 31.38
C ARG A 217 -22.51 -7.33 31.61
N LYS A 218 -22.88 -6.25 32.31
CA LYS A 218 -24.27 -5.81 32.50
C LYS A 218 -24.97 -5.58 31.16
N ALA A 219 -24.35 -4.80 30.27
CA ALA A 219 -24.91 -4.49 28.95
C ALA A 219 -25.16 -5.76 28.11
N ARG A 220 -24.21 -6.71 28.13
CA ARG A 220 -24.37 -8.00 27.45
C ARG A 220 -25.56 -8.76 28.02
N THR A 221 -25.66 -8.93 29.34
CA THR A 221 -26.78 -9.64 29.96
C THR A 221 -28.10 -8.95 29.67
N CYS A 222 -28.21 -7.62 29.81
CA CYS A 222 -29.43 -6.87 29.47
C CYS A 222 -29.85 -7.09 28.01
N ARG A 223 -28.90 -7.13 27.07
CA ARG A 223 -29.21 -7.48 25.67
C ARG A 223 -29.81 -8.88 25.56
N GLN A 224 -29.23 -9.87 26.24
CA GLN A 224 -29.74 -11.25 26.24
C GLN A 224 -31.12 -11.37 26.91
N VAL A 225 -31.37 -10.60 27.98
CA VAL A 225 -32.70 -10.51 28.61
C VAL A 225 -33.73 -9.97 27.62
N ARG A 226 -33.39 -8.93 26.85
CA ARG A 226 -34.29 -8.40 25.79
C ARG A 226 -34.58 -9.43 24.70
N VAL A 227 -33.60 -10.23 24.29
CA VAL A 227 -33.82 -11.34 23.36
C VAL A 227 -34.83 -12.33 23.93
N ILE A 228 -34.68 -12.70 25.20
CA ILE A 228 -35.62 -13.61 25.88
C ILE A 228 -37.02 -12.99 25.99
N GLN A 229 -37.11 -11.69 26.28
CA GLN A 229 -38.38 -10.97 26.40
C GLN A 229 -39.12 -10.87 25.06
N ALA A 230 -38.40 -10.67 23.96
CA ALA A 230 -38.96 -10.60 22.62
C ALA A 230 -39.31 -11.98 22.04
N ALA A 231 -38.77 -13.06 22.61
CA ALA A 231 -38.95 -14.41 22.11
C ALA A 231 -40.37 -14.94 22.33
N HIS A 232 -40.84 -15.75 21.39
CA HIS A 232 -42.12 -16.43 21.53
C HIS A 232 -42.13 -17.41 22.73
N PRO A 233 -43.22 -17.52 23.52
CA PRO A 233 -43.29 -18.38 24.69
C PRO A 233 -42.90 -19.85 24.43
N MET A 234 -43.23 -20.40 23.26
CA MET A 234 -42.80 -21.75 22.87
C MET A 234 -41.28 -21.90 22.69
N SER A 235 -40.60 -20.86 22.21
CA SER A 235 -39.13 -20.86 22.08
C SER A 235 -38.47 -20.82 23.44
N LEU A 236 -39.01 -19.98 24.35
CA LEU A 236 -38.56 -19.92 25.74
C LEU A 236 -38.80 -21.25 26.47
N ALA A 237 -40.02 -21.79 26.43
CA ALA A 237 -40.37 -23.06 27.07
C ALA A 237 -39.48 -24.22 26.61
N ARG A 238 -39.01 -24.20 25.36
CA ARG A 238 -38.11 -25.23 24.82
C ARG A 238 -36.63 -24.95 25.08
N ALA A 239 -36.25 -23.69 25.28
CA ALA A 239 -34.91 -23.32 25.70
C ALA A 239 -34.66 -23.69 27.17
N THR A 240 -35.70 -23.60 28.01
CA THR A 240 -35.67 -23.89 29.45
C THR A 240 -35.89 -25.36 29.78
N ARG A 241 -36.71 -26.09 29.01
CA ARG A 241 -36.77 -27.56 29.12
C ARG A 241 -35.39 -28.13 28.82
N GLY A 242 -34.77 -28.73 29.83
CA GLY A 242 -33.48 -29.42 29.74
C GLY A 242 -33.53 -30.68 28.87
N ASP A 243 -34.68 -30.96 28.25
CA ASP A 243 -34.94 -32.14 27.46
C ASP A 243 -34.07 -32.15 26.20
N GLY A 244 -33.12 -33.08 26.20
CA GLY A 244 -32.73 -33.72 24.95
C GLY A 244 -34.00 -34.18 24.24
N ASP A 245 -34.14 -33.78 22.98
CA ASP A 245 -35.04 -34.43 22.02
C ASP A 245 -36.51 -34.56 22.43
N VAL A 246 -37.24 -33.43 22.43
CA VAL A 246 -38.70 -33.46 22.13
C VAL A 246 -38.91 -33.15 20.65
N TRP A 247 -38.21 -33.86 19.76
CA TRP A 247 -38.79 -34.23 18.47
C TRP A 247 -39.27 -35.65 18.68
N GLY A 248 -40.55 -35.82 19.01
CA GLY A 248 -41.14 -37.13 19.23
C GLY A 248 -40.74 -38.11 18.13
N ASN A 249 -40.14 -39.24 18.51
CA ASN A 249 -39.91 -40.44 17.69
C ASN A 249 -39.35 -40.24 16.27
N ARG A 250 -38.63 -39.14 15.98
CA ARG A 250 -37.89 -38.99 14.72
C ARG A 250 -36.41 -39.05 15.04
N ARG A 251 -35.77 -40.19 14.73
CA ARG A 251 -34.33 -40.45 14.88
C ARG A 251 -33.55 -39.20 14.48
N VAL A 252 -33.07 -38.46 15.47
CA VAL A 252 -32.14 -37.35 15.25
C VAL A 252 -30.85 -37.99 14.73
N PRO A 253 -30.33 -37.59 13.55
CA PRO A 253 -29.16 -38.22 12.95
C PRO A 253 -27.94 -38.21 13.88
N ASP A 254 -27.19 -39.30 13.94
CA ASP A 254 -26.07 -39.46 14.88
C ASP A 254 -24.94 -38.43 14.70
N TRP A 255 -24.78 -37.85 13.51
CA TRP A 255 -23.85 -36.75 13.28
C TRP A 255 -24.21 -35.49 14.09
N TYR A 256 -25.50 -35.26 14.33
CA TYR A 256 -26.00 -34.14 15.13
C TYR A 256 -25.81 -34.37 16.64
N LYS A 257 -25.83 -35.63 17.09
CA LYS A 257 -25.44 -36.00 18.46
C LYS A 257 -23.94 -35.79 18.67
N ARG A 258 -23.09 -36.09 17.67
CA ARG A 258 -21.62 -35.88 17.74
C ARG A 258 -21.23 -34.40 17.70
N GLU A 259 -21.87 -33.57 16.89
CA GLU A 259 -21.61 -32.12 16.86
C GLU A 259 -22.05 -31.39 18.14
N LEU A 260 -23.11 -31.87 18.79
CA LEU A 260 -23.56 -31.37 20.11
C LEU A 260 -22.88 -32.07 21.29
N ALA A 261 -22.16 -33.17 21.05
CA ALA A 261 -21.31 -33.88 22.01
C ALA A 261 -19.84 -33.49 21.88
N GLY A 262 -19.56 -32.24 21.48
CA GLY A 262 -18.34 -31.58 21.93
C GLY A 262 -18.27 -31.58 23.47
N PRO A 263 -17.10 -31.33 24.08
CA PRO A 263 -16.87 -31.49 25.53
C PRO A 263 -17.76 -30.61 26.45
N THR A 264 -18.67 -29.82 25.88
CA THR A 264 -19.67 -29.04 26.61
C THR A 264 -20.97 -29.83 26.72
N ARG A 265 -21.07 -30.71 27.74
CA ARG A 265 -22.38 -31.17 28.25
C ARG A 265 -23.33 -29.98 28.27
N ARG A 266 -24.49 -30.06 27.60
CA ARG A 266 -25.50 -28.99 27.58
C ARG A 266 -25.72 -28.52 29.01
N ARG A 267 -25.29 -27.29 29.31
CA ARG A 267 -25.34 -26.76 30.68
C ARG A 267 -26.79 -26.77 31.14
N ARG A 268 -27.09 -27.36 32.30
CA ARG A 268 -28.44 -27.26 32.87
C ARG A 268 -28.74 -25.78 33.10
N VAL A 269 -29.88 -25.34 32.59
CA VAL A 269 -30.38 -23.98 32.78
C VAL A 269 -31.57 -24.03 33.73
N PHE A 270 -31.75 -22.99 34.53
CA PHE A 270 -32.92 -22.83 35.38
C PHE A 270 -33.76 -21.66 34.89
N TRP A 271 -35.04 -21.68 35.22
CA TRP A 271 -35.96 -20.58 34.92
C TRP A 271 -36.78 -20.24 36.16
N TYR A 272 -37.25 -19.00 36.24
CA TYR A 272 -38.05 -18.54 37.37
C TYR A 272 -39.50 -18.94 37.18
N ASN A 273 -40.10 -19.55 38.20
CA ASN A 273 -41.49 -20.00 38.17
C ASN A 273 -42.48 -18.88 38.50
N SER A 274 -42.06 -17.88 39.28
CA SER A 274 -42.92 -16.78 39.70
C SER A 274 -42.97 -15.68 38.62
N SER A 275 -44.17 -15.29 38.19
CA SER A 275 -44.37 -14.20 37.23
C SER A 275 -43.72 -12.89 37.70
N ARG A 276 -43.80 -12.57 39.00
CA ARG A 276 -43.17 -11.38 39.59
C ARG A 276 -41.65 -11.40 39.50
N GLN A 277 -41.02 -12.58 39.62
CA GLN A 277 -39.58 -12.74 39.43
C GLN A 277 -39.19 -12.55 37.97
N VAL A 278 -40.02 -13.01 37.04
CA VAL A 278 -39.82 -12.85 35.60
C VAL A 278 -39.99 -11.38 35.18
N GLU A 279 -41.00 -10.68 35.69
CA GLU A 279 -41.18 -9.24 35.47
C GLU A 279 -39.97 -8.45 35.98
N LEU A 280 -39.52 -8.76 37.21
CA LEU A 280 -38.34 -8.12 37.79
C LEU A 280 -37.07 -8.43 37.00
N LEU A 281 -36.93 -9.65 36.46
CA LEU A 281 -35.83 -10.03 35.57
C LEU A 281 -35.77 -9.14 34.33
N TYR A 282 -36.93 -8.86 33.72
CA TYR A 282 -37.02 -8.04 32.51
C TYR A 282 -36.78 -6.56 32.78
N HIS A 283 -37.20 -6.06 33.95
CA HIS A 283 -36.94 -4.69 34.36
C HIS A 283 -35.48 -4.46 34.75
N ASP A 284 -35.00 -5.13 35.82
CA ASP A 284 -33.60 -5.13 36.22
C ASP A 284 -33.21 -6.45 36.89
N TYR A 285 -32.47 -7.28 36.14
CA TYR A 285 -31.96 -8.56 36.64
C TYR A 285 -31.03 -8.43 37.86
N LEU A 286 -30.38 -7.27 38.05
CA LEU A 286 -29.53 -7.03 39.22
C LEU A 286 -30.37 -6.82 40.49
N GLU A 287 -31.50 -6.13 40.35
CA GLU A 287 -32.45 -5.96 41.45
C GLU A 287 -33.04 -7.31 41.86
N LEU A 288 -33.37 -8.16 40.88
CA LEU A 288 -33.77 -9.55 41.16
C LEU A 288 -32.69 -10.31 41.93
N CYS A 289 -31.43 -10.23 41.49
CA CYS A 289 -30.32 -10.89 42.19
C CYS A 289 -30.14 -10.36 43.62
N ALA A 290 -30.29 -9.05 43.83
CA ALA A 290 -30.20 -8.44 45.15
C ALA A 290 -31.34 -8.90 46.08
N ARG A 291 -32.59 -8.94 45.59
CA ARG A 291 -33.75 -9.42 46.37
C ARG A 291 -33.68 -10.90 46.70
N LEU A 292 -33.03 -11.71 45.85
CA LEU A 292 -32.76 -13.13 46.11
C LEU A 292 -31.51 -13.35 47.00
N GLY A 293 -30.91 -12.29 47.54
CA GLY A 293 -29.70 -12.40 48.36
C GLY A 293 -28.49 -12.98 47.61
N PHE A 294 -28.45 -12.84 46.29
CA PHE A 294 -27.45 -13.45 45.41
C PHE A 294 -27.38 -14.98 45.49
N LEU A 295 -28.51 -15.63 45.76
CA LEU A 295 -28.71 -17.07 45.68
C LEU A 295 -29.67 -17.38 44.51
N PRO A 296 -29.17 -17.82 43.33
CA PRO A 296 -27.79 -18.15 42.98
C PRO A 296 -26.90 -16.92 42.69
N PRO A 297 -25.55 -17.10 42.71
CA PRO A 297 -24.62 -16.00 42.48
C PRO A 297 -24.85 -15.31 41.15
N ARG A 298 -24.65 -13.98 41.10
CA ARG A 298 -24.84 -13.15 39.90
C ARG A 298 -24.21 -13.76 38.64
N PHE A 299 -23.00 -14.32 38.76
CA PHE A 299 -22.32 -14.89 37.61
C PHE A 299 -23.01 -16.13 37.03
N VAL A 300 -23.66 -16.91 37.88
CA VAL A 300 -24.44 -18.09 37.48
C VAL A 300 -25.71 -17.62 36.77
N VAL A 301 -26.40 -16.62 37.32
CA VAL A 301 -27.60 -16.02 36.71
C VAL A 301 -27.29 -15.46 35.32
N GLU A 302 -26.24 -14.66 35.18
CA GLU A 302 -25.87 -14.05 33.90
C GLU A 302 -25.45 -15.10 32.86
N ALA A 303 -24.72 -16.13 33.27
CA ALA A 303 -24.34 -17.22 32.37
C ALA A 303 -25.56 -18.04 31.94
N ASN A 304 -26.52 -18.26 32.86
CA ASN A 304 -27.78 -18.93 32.59
C ASN A 304 -28.62 -18.15 31.57
N ILE A 305 -28.78 -16.84 31.76
CA ILE A 305 -29.47 -15.94 30.81
C ILE A 305 -28.81 -16.00 29.43
N CYS A 306 -27.47 -15.89 29.37
CA CYS A 306 -26.74 -15.99 28.10
C CYS A 306 -27.01 -17.32 27.39
N GLU A 307 -27.04 -18.43 28.14
CA GLU A 307 -27.27 -19.76 27.57
C GLU A 307 -28.71 -19.94 27.07
N ILE A 308 -29.71 -19.42 27.79
CA ILE A 308 -31.11 -19.47 27.36
C ILE A 308 -31.30 -18.66 26.08
N ALA A 309 -30.79 -17.43 26.05
CA ALA A 309 -30.89 -16.58 24.86
C ALA A 309 -30.17 -17.21 23.65
N ARG A 310 -28.98 -17.78 23.84
CA ARG A 310 -28.28 -18.56 22.80
C ARG A 310 -29.13 -19.70 22.25
N ARG A 311 -29.84 -20.44 23.11
CA ARG A 311 -30.73 -21.54 22.68
C ARG A 311 -31.91 -21.04 21.86
N ILE A 312 -32.48 -19.89 22.24
CA ILE A 312 -33.56 -19.24 21.49
C ILE A 312 -33.06 -18.83 20.11
N GLU A 313 -31.95 -18.08 20.02
CA GLU A 313 -31.37 -17.62 18.76
C GLU A 313 -31.04 -18.80 17.83
N LEU A 314 -30.43 -19.87 18.35
CA LEU A 314 -30.13 -21.07 17.57
C LEU A 314 -31.39 -21.76 17.05
N ARG A 315 -32.46 -21.76 17.84
CA ARG A 315 -33.74 -22.35 17.43
C ARG A 315 -34.42 -21.50 16.36
N GLU A 316 -34.43 -20.18 16.52
CA GLU A 316 -34.97 -19.25 15.54
C GLU A 316 -34.23 -19.38 14.22
N ALA A 317 -32.89 -19.37 14.24
CA ALA A 317 -32.07 -19.58 13.05
C ALA A 317 -32.45 -20.88 12.32
N ARG A 318 -32.68 -21.98 13.05
CA ARG A 318 -33.10 -23.26 12.44
C ARG A 318 -34.50 -23.20 11.86
N LEU A 319 -35.45 -22.57 12.54
CA LEU A 319 -36.82 -22.43 12.04
C LEU A 319 -36.84 -21.56 10.78
N VAL A 320 -36.08 -20.47 10.77
CA VAL A 320 -35.88 -19.62 9.59
C VAL A 320 -35.28 -20.42 8.44
N THR A 321 -34.23 -21.20 8.68
CA THR A 321 -33.64 -22.09 7.66
C THR A 321 -34.64 -23.12 7.13
N ALA A 322 -35.47 -23.72 8.00
CA ALA A 322 -36.49 -24.67 7.59
C ALA A 322 -37.59 -24.01 6.73
N VAL A 323 -38.04 -22.82 7.12
CA VAL A 323 -39.01 -22.02 6.34
C VAL A 323 -38.41 -21.63 4.99
N GLN A 324 -37.16 -21.17 4.97
CA GLN A 324 -36.45 -20.83 3.72
C GLN A 324 -36.28 -22.05 2.82
N ALA A 325 -35.92 -23.21 3.36
CA ALA A 325 -35.81 -24.45 2.59
C ALA A 325 -37.15 -24.86 1.99
N ARG A 326 -38.24 -24.79 2.77
CA ARG A 326 -39.59 -25.09 2.29
C ARG A 326 -40.05 -24.10 1.23
N TRP A 327 -39.79 -22.81 1.43
CA TRP A 327 -40.09 -21.76 0.47
C TRP A 327 -39.36 -21.99 -0.85
N ARG A 328 -38.04 -22.21 -0.82
CA ARG A 328 -37.24 -22.54 -2.00
C ARG A 328 -37.79 -23.76 -2.73
N ALA A 329 -38.14 -24.83 -2.02
CA ALA A 329 -38.73 -26.01 -2.64
C ALA A 329 -40.06 -25.71 -3.35
N LEU A 330 -40.96 -24.94 -2.72
CA LEU A 330 -42.23 -24.53 -3.31
C LEU A 330 -42.03 -23.62 -4.54
N THR A 331 -41.11 -22.67 -4.46
CA THR A 331 -40.76 -21.79 -5.59
C THR A 331 -40.20 -22.59 -6.75
N VAL A 332 -39.25 -23.48 -6.51
CA VAL A 332 -38.66 -24.37 -7.53
C VAL A 332 -39.74 -25.25 -8.16
N GLN A 333 -40.63 -25.84 -7.36
CA GLN A 333 -41.72 -26.66 -7.88
C GLN A 333 -42.66 -25.87 -8.79
N ARG A 334 -43.03 -24.64 -8.40
CA ARG A 334 -43.87 -23.76 -9.24
C ARG A 334 -43.18 -23.37 -10.54
N LEU A 335 -41.90 -23.01 -10.49
CA LEU A 335 -41.11 -22.68 -11.67
C LEU A 335 -40.97 -23.89 -12.60
N LEU A 336 -40.73 -25.09 -12.05
CA LEU A 336 -40.64 -26.32 -12.82
C LEU A 336 -41.96 -26.63 -13.54
N LEU A 337 -43.10 -26.48 -12.86
CA LEU A 337 -44.41 -26.67 -13.49
C LEU A 337 -44.65 -25.67 -14.62
N ALA A 338 -44.29 -24.40 -14.43
CA ALA A 338 -44.37 -23.39 -15.49
C ALA A 338 -43.48 -23.76 -16.69
N PHE A 339 -42.24 -24.17 -16.43
CA PHE A 339 -41.30 -24.62 -17.46
C PHE A 339 -41.83 -25.85 -18.22
N LEU A 340 -42.39 -26.85 -17.53
CA LEU A 340 -42.96 -28.03 -18.16
C LEU A 340 -44.17 -27.67 -19.05
N ARG A 341 -45.03 -26.74 -18.61
CA ARG A 341 -46.14 -26.22 -19.43
C ARG A 341 -45.65 -25.52 -20.69
N GLU A 342 -44.64 -24.66 -20.58
CA GLU A 342 -44.06 -23.98 -21.75
C GLU A 342 -43.37 -24.95 -22.70
N ARG A 343 -42.72 -25.99 -22.18
CA ARG A 343 -42.15 -27.08 -23.00
C ARG A 343 -43.23 -27.83 -23.79
N VAL A 344 -44.39 -28.11 -23.18
CA VAL A 344 -45.55 -28.71 -23.89
C VAL A 344 -46.10 -27.75 -24.93
N ARG A 345 -46.28 -26.47 -24.59
CA ARG A 345 -46.74 -25.43 -25.52
C ARG A 345 -45.83 -25.31 -26.74
N TRP A 346 -44.51 -25.28 -26.53
CA TRP A 346 -43.53 -25.26 -27.63
C TRP A 346 -43.67 -26.49 -28.55
N ARG A 347 -43.86 -27.69 -27.97
CA ARG A 347 -44.11 -28.91 -28.76
C ARG A 347 -45.41 -28.82 -29.55
N GLN A 348 -46.48 -28.27 -28.97
CA GLN A 348 -47.75 -28.06 -29.67
C GLN A 348 -47.60 -27.08 -30.83
N VAL A 349 -46.90 -25.96 -30.64
CA VAL A 349 -46.60 -24.99 -31.71
C VAL A 349 -45.83 -25.66 -32.84
N ARG A 350 -44.80 -26.45 -32.51
CA ARG A 350 -44.00 -27.18 -33.50
C ARG A 350 -44.83 -28.23 -34.24
N ALA A 351 -45.64 -29.01 -33.53
CA ALA A 351 -46.55 -29.98 -34.14
C ALA A 351 -47.58 -29.29 -35.05
N ALA A 352 -48.17 -28.17 -34.62
CA ALA A 352 -49.11 -27.39 -35.42
C ALA A 352 -48.47 -26.82 -36.70
N ALA A 353 -47.20 -26.42 -36.65
CA ALA A 353 -46.46 -26.01 -37.84
C ALA A 353 -46.25 -27.20 -38.80
N VAL A 354 -45.82 -28.36 -38.28
CA VAL A 354 -45.67 -29.59 -39.07
C VAL A 354 -47.00 -30.02 -39.70
N PHE A 355 -48.10 -30.03 -38.95
CA PHE A 355 -49.42 -30.36 -39.49
C PHE A 355 -49.88 -29.37 -40.57
N ARG A 356 -49.59 -28.07 -40.43
CA ARG A 356 -49.86 -27.09 -41.49
C ARG A 356 -49.06 -27.40 -42.76
N ILE A 357 -47.76 -27.68 -42.64
CA ILE A 357 -46.91 -28.08 -43.76
C ILE A 357 -47.45 -29.37 -44.40
N CYS A 358 -47.69 -30.42 -43.61
CA CYS A 358 -48.24 -31.69 -44.11
C CYS A 358 -49.60 -31.50 -44.79
N ARG A 359 -50.47 -30.64 -44.29
CA ARG A 359 -51.76 -30.33 -44.92
C ARG A 359 -51.57 -29.65 -46.28
N VAL A 360 -50.66 -28.68 -46.37
CA VAL A 360 -50.33 -28.01 -47.63
C VAL A 360 -49.75 -29.00 -48.63
N VAL A 361 -48.81 -29.85 -48.20
CA VAL A 361 -48.18 -30.88 -49.05
C VAL A 361 -49.21 -31.90 -49.51
N ARG A 362 -50.01 -32.49 -48.61
CA ARG A 362 -51.08 -33.44 -48.98
C ARG A 362 -52.11 -32.79 -49.92
N GLY A 363 -52.52 -31.56 -49.63
CA GLY A 363 -53.42 -30.81 -50.51
C GLY A 363 -52.80 -30.45 -51.86
N TRP A 364 -51.47 -30.26 -51.94
CA TRP A 364 -50.75 -30.11 -53.20
C TRP A 364 -50.70 -31.44 -53.96
N MET A 365 -50.38 -32.57 -53.30
CA MET A 365 -50.34 -33.89 -53.92
C MET A 365 -51.71 -34.24 -54.52
N VAL A 366 -52.79 -34.16 -53.74
CA VAL A 366 -54.15 -34.41 -54.22
C VAL A 366 -54.54 -33.45 -55.35
N ARG A 367 -54.18 -32.16 -55.27
CA ARG A 367 -54.42 -31.22 -56.37
C ARG A 367 -53.58 -31.58 -57.59
N ASN A 368 -52.35 -32.01 -57.44
CA ASN A 368 -51.49 -32.38 -58.56
C ASN A 368 -52.04 -33.62 -59.27
N ASP A 369 -52.47 -34.63 -58.51
CA ASP A 369 -53.08 -35.85 -59.04
C ASP A 369 -54.45 -35.56 -59.68
N ALA A 370 -55.30 -34.79 -59.01
CA ALA A 370 -56.62 -34.40 -59.53
C ALA A 370 -56.53 -33.43 -60.72
N VAL A 371 -55.57 -32.50 -60.72
CA VAL A 371 -55.31 -31.61 -61.86
C VAL A 371 -54.69 -32.39 -63.01
N ALA A 372 -53.81 -33.36 -62.75
CA ALA A 372 -53.29 -34.26 -63.79
C ALA A 372 -54.42 -35.08 -64.41
N ALA A 373 -55.29 -35.68 -63.59
CA ALA A 373 -56.47 -36.42 -64.04
C ALA A 373 -57.44 -35.53 -64.83
N ARG A 374 -57.74 -34.33 -64.33
CA ARG A 374 -58.64 -33.38 -64.99
C ARG A 374 -58.03 -32.78 -66.26
N ARG A 375 -56.72 -32.54 -66.31
CA ARG A 375 -56.00 -32.16 -67.54
C ARG A 375 -56.06 -33.30 -68.56
N ALA A 376 -55.88 -34.54 -68.14
CA ALA A 376 -56.02 -35.70 -69.03
C ALA A 376 -57.46 -35.82 -69.56
N GLU A 377 -58.48 -35.57 -68.73
CA GLU A 377 -59.89 -35.58 -69.15
C GLU A 377 -60.22 -34.43 -70.11
N ILE A 378 -59.80 -33.20 -69.79
CA ILE A 378 -59.96 -32.03 -70.68
C ILE A 378 -59.22 -32.28 -72.00
N PHE A 379 -58.01 -32.84 -71.95
CA PHE A 379 -57.27 -33.23 -73.15
C PHE A 379 -58.05 -34.26 -73.97
N ARG A 380 -58.61 -35.31 -73.37
CA ARG A 380 -59.46 -36.30 -74.07
C ARG A 380 -60.70 -35.66 -74.69
N ARG A 381 -61.43 -34.82 -73.94
CA ARG A 381 -62.62 -34.11 -74.45
C ARG A 381 -62.27 -33.18 -75.61
N ASN A 382 -61.16 -32.47 -75.49
CA ASN A 382 -60.70 -31.53 -76.51
C ASN A 382 -59.92 -32.19 -77.65
N ALA A 383 -59.48 -33.44 -77.51
CA ALA A 383 -58.69 -34.16 -78.52
C ALA A 383 -59.46 -34.30 -79.82
N LEU A 384 -60.75 -34.65 -79.74
CA LEU A 384 -61.64 -34.69 -80.91
C LEU A 384 -61.81 -33.30 -81.55
N GLY A 385 -61.98 -32.25 -80.75
CA GLY A 385 -62.09 -30.87 -81.26
C GLY A 385 -60.78 -30.34 -81.85
N ALA A 386 -59.63 -30.71 -81.29
CA ALA A 386 -58.31 -30.36 -81.80
C ALA A 386 -58.01 -31.14 -83.10
N TYR A 387 -58.37 -32.42 -83.15
CA TYR A 387 -58.28 -33.25 -84.36
C TYR A 387 -59.18 -32.71 -85.47
N ARG A 388 -60.44 -32.36 -85.16
CA ARG A 388 -61.36 -31.72 -86.12
C ARG A 388 -60.79 -30.41 -86.63
N ARG A 389 -60.37 -29.48 -85.74
CA ARG A 389 -59.72 -28.22 -86.15
C ARG A 389 -58.47 -28.42 -86.99
N HIS A 390 -57.64 -29.41 -86.67
CA HIS A 390 -56.47 -29.74 -87.48
C HIS A 390 -56.86 -30.30 -88.85
N ARG A 391 -57.89 -31.16 -88.92
CA ARG A 391 -58.43 -31.70 -90.18
C ARG A 391 -59.08 -30.62 -91.02
N ASP A 392 -59.82 -29.72 -90.41
CA ASP A 392 -60.48 -28.59 -91.06
C ASP A 392 -59.42 -27.59 -91.57
N ALA A 393 -58.39 -27.27 -90.77
CA ALA A 393 -57.26 -26.46 -91.22
C ALA A 393 -56.48 -27.12 -92.38
N LYS A 394 -56.35 -28.45 -92.36
CA LYS A 394 -55.73 -29.20 -93.46
C LYS A 394 -56.61 -29.18 -94.70
N ARG A 395 -57.93 -29.31 -94.55
CA ARG A 395 -58.91 -29.20 -95.64
C ARG A 395 -58.94 -27.80 -96.25
N THR A 396 -58.99 -26.75 -95.42
CA THR A 396 -58.97 -25.36 -95.88
C THR A 396 -57.66 -25.02 -96.58
N LYS A 397 -56.53 -25.55 -96.09
CA LYS A 397 -55.25 -25.47 -96.79
C LYS A 397 -55.30 -26.19 -98.13
N GLN A 398 -55.80 -27.42 -98.18
CA GLN A 398 -55.94 -28.18 -99.43
C GLN A 398 -56.85 -27.47 -100.44
N THR A 399 -57.98 -26.90 -100.02
CA THR A 399 -58.84 -26.11 -100.91
C THR A 399 -58.15 -24.84 -101.39
N ARG A 400 -57.37 -24.17 -100.53
CA ARG A 400 -56.54 -23.01 -100.93
C ARG A 400 -55.47 -23.40 -101.94
N ASP A 401 -54.77 -24.50 -101.70
CA ASP A 401 -53.73 -25.01 -102.60
C ASP A 401 -54.35 -25.39 -103.96
N LEU A 402 -55.50 -26.08 -103.97
CA LEU A 402 -56.26 -26.39 -105.18
C LEU A 402 -56.75 -25.15 -105.93
N MET A 403 -57.25 -24.13 -105.22
CA MET A 403 -57.64 -22.85 -105.82
C MET A 403 -56.43 -22.12 -106.42
N CYS A 404 -55.29 -22.11 -105.73
CA CYS A 404 -54.04 -21.58 -106.24
C CYS A 404 -53.56 -22.33 -107.49
N ASP A 405 -53.67 -23.66 -107.51
CA ASP A 405 -53.27 -24.49 -108.65
C ASP A 405 -54.23 -24.33 -109.83
N ALA A 406 -55.53 -24.18 -109.59
CA ALA A 406 -56.52 -23.83 -110.62
C ALA A 406 -56.24 -22.45 -111.24
N LEU A 407 -55.96 -21.45 -110.41
CA LEU A 407 -55.52 -20.11 -110.84
C LEU A 407 -54.23 -20.19 -111.68
N ARG A 408 -53.24 -20.98 -111.24
CA ARG A 408 -52.00 -21.21 -112.00
C ARG A 408 -52.26 -21.89 -113.35
N ALA A 409 -53.12 -22.91 -113.38
CA ALA A 409 -53.46 -23.63 -114.60
C ALA A 409 -54.19 -22.74 -115.61
N ALA A 410 -55.15 -21.94 -115.14
CA ALA A 410 -55.83 -20.93 -115.96
C ALA A 410 -54.83 -19.92 -116.55
N TYR A 411 -53.92 -19.41 -115.72
CA TYR A 411 -52.85 -18.51 -116.17
C TYR A 411 -51.93 -19.15 -117.23
N VAL A 412 -51.56 -20.43 -117.06
CA VAL A 412 -50.74 -21.16 -118.05
C VAL A 412 -51.48 -21.35 -119.37
N GLN A 413 -52.77 -21.71 -119.33
CA GLN A 413 -53.60 -21.90 -120.52
C GLN A 413 -53.77 -20.58 -121.29
N GLU A 414 -53.95 -19.47 -120.59
CA GLU A 414 -54.01 -18.15 -121.22
C GLU A 414 -52.70 -17.75 -121.85
N ARG A 415 -51.58 -17.95 -121.15
CA ARG A 415 -50.26 -17.65 -121.70
C ARG A 415 -49.95 -18.51 -122.94
N ALA A 416 -50.45 -19.75 -122.98
CA ALA A 416 -50.39 -20.59 -124.17
C ALA A 416 -51.25 -20.04 -125.30
N ARG A 417 -52.52 -19.69 -125.06
CA ARG A 417 -53.43 -19.07 -126.04
C ARG A 417 -52.90 -17.73 -126.58
N GLU A 418 -52.33 -16.91 -125.71
CA GLU A 418 -51.67 -15.66 -126.08
C GLU A 418 -50.49 -15.92 -127.02
N ARG A 419 -49.65 -16.93 -126.73
CA ARG A 419 -48.57 -17.34 -127.64
C ARG A 419 -49.13 -17.83 -128.98
N THR A 420 -50.13 -18.71 -129.01
CA THR A 420 -50.72 -19.18 -130.28
C THR A 420 -51.34 -18.04 -131.08
N ALA A 421 -52.05 -17.12 -130.43
CA ALA A 421 -52.64 -15.95 -131.08
C ALA A 421 -51.58 -15.00 -131.67
N ARG A 422 -50.40 -14.90 -131.04
CA ARG A 422 -49.23 -14.19 -131.61
C ARG A 422 -48.68 -14.91 -132.85
N TYR A 423 -48.57 -16.24 -132.82
CA TYR A 423 -48.09 -17.03 -133.97
C TYR A 423 -49.06 -17.03 -135.16
N CYS A 424 -50.38 -16.96 -134.92
CA CYS A 424 -51.40 -16.91 -135.98
C CYS A 424 -51.66 -15.51 -136.54
N GLY A 425 -50.85 -14.50 -136.20
CA GLY A 425 -50.97 -13.13 -136.73
C GLY A 425 -52.21 -12.35 -136.26
N LEU A 426 -53.02 -12.92 -135.35
CA LEU A 426 -54.27 -12.32 -134.86
C LEU A 426 -54.04 -11.23 -133.79
N VAL A 427 -52.80 -11.08 -133.28
CA VAL A 427 -52.46 -10.09 -132.24
C VAL A 427 -51.15 -9.37 -132.59
N HIS A 428 -51.25 -8.14 -133.12
CA HIS A 428 -50.09 -7.29 -133.43
C HIS A 428 -49.70 -6.42 -132.21
N PRO A 429 -48.42 -6.39 -131.78
CA PRO A 429 -48.02 -5.74 -130.53
C PRO A 429 -48.17 -4.21 -130.49
N SER A 430 -48.29 -3.57 -131.65
CA SER A 430 -48.09 -2.12 -131.86
C SER A 430 -49.35 -1.33 -132.27
N ALA A 431 -50.54 -1.94 -132.30
CA ALA A 431 -51.78 -1.21 -132.60
C ALA A 431 -52.40 -0.61 -131.32
N ALA A 432 -52.60 0.71 -131.29
CA ALA A 432 -53.17 1.45 -130.15
C ALA A 432 -54.67 1.17 -129.88
N ALA A 433 -55.35 0.44 -130.76
CA ALA A 433 -56.69 -0.15 -130.56
C ALA A 433 -56.68 -1.67 -130.81
N GLY A 434 -55.51 -2.31 -130.63
CA GLY A 434 -55.29 -3.72 -130.91
C GLY A 434 -55.97 -4.62 -129.89
N ASN A 435 -56.56 -5.71 -130.38
CA ASN A 435 -57.28 -6.79 -129.70
C ASN A 435 -56.61 -7.44 -128.47
N LYS A 436 -55.49 -6.90 -127.97
CA LYS A 436 -54.96 -7.20 -126.63
C LYS A 436 -56.04 -7.02 -125.56
N MET A 437 -56.92 -6.03 -125.67
CA MET A 437 -58.00 -5.79 -124.71
C MET A 437 -59.17 -6.76 -124.90
N ARG A 438 -59.61 -7.03 -126.14
CA ARG A 438 -60.79 -7.88 -126.38
C ARG A 438 -60.55 -9.35 -126.09
N ALA A 439 -59.35 -9.87 -126.40
CA ALA A 439 -58.97 -11.22 -126.01
C ALA A 439 -58.81 -11.36 -124.50
N PHE A 440 -58.42 -10.30 -123.78
CA PHE A 440 -58.34 -10.26 -122.31
C PHE A 440 -59.71 -10.04 -121.65
N GLU A 441 -60.62 -9.29 -122.27
CA GLU A 441 -62.04 -9.15 -121.88
C GLU A 441 -62.84 -10.45 -122.12
N ILE A 442 -62.49 -11.23 -123.14
CA ILE A 442 -63.10 -12.54 -123.46
C ILE A 442 -62.36 -13.70 -122.77
N SER A 443 -61.13 -13.50 -122.27
CA SER A 443 -60.41 -14.52 -121.50
C SER A 443 -60.99 -14.67 -120.08
N ALA A 444 -60.55 -15.70 -119.36
CA ALA A 444 -61.14 -16.05 -118.07
C ALA A 444 -60.98 -14.91 -117.03
N TYR A 445 -60.00 -14.01 -117.20
CA TYR A 445 -59.76 -12.85 -116.34
C TYR A 445 -60.50 -11.57 -116.76
N GLY A 446 -61.11 -11.53 -117.94
CA GLY A 446 -62.13 -10.53 -118.31
C GLY A 446 -63.53 -10.94 -117.87
N SER A 447 -63.76 -12.26 -117.77
CA SER A 447 -64.95 -12.81 -117.11
C SER A 447 -64.86 -12.58 -115.60
N THR A 448 -65.98 -12.19 -114.98
CA THR A 448 -66.06 -11.91 -113.54
C THR A 448 -65.50 -13.05 -112.69
N THR A 449 -65.56 -14.31 -113.16
CA THR A 449 -65.21 -15.49 -112.37
C THR A 449 -63.80 -15.53 -111.78
N VAL A 450 -62.75 -15.07 -112.47
CA VAL A 450 -61.39 -15.10 -111.90
C VAL A 450 -61.12 -13.89 -111.00
N ALA A 451 -61.75 -12.75 -111.31
CA ALA A 451 -61.81 -11.61 -110.40
C ALA A 451 -62.61 -11.96 -109.12
N ASP A 452 -63.69 -12.73 -109.25
CA ASP A 452 -64.52 -13.26 -108.17
C ASP A 452 -63.70 -14.24 -107.30
N GLN A 453 -62.92 -15.14 -107.91
CA GLN A 453 -62.02 -16.04 -107.17
C GLN A 453 -60.89 -15.28 -106.45
N ALA A 454 -60.31 -14.25 -107.07
CA ALA A 454 -59.29 -13.42 -106.43
C ALA A 454 -59.86 -12.55 -105.30
N THR A 455 -61.07 -12.02 -105.48
CA THR A 455 -61.80 -11.26 -104.44
C THR A 455 -62.27 -12.16 -103.30
N GLU A 456 -62.70 -13.40 -103.58
CA GLU A 456 -63.01 -14.41 -102.56
C GLU A 456 -61.76 -14.78 -101.74
N LEU A 457 -60.61 -14.96 -102.39
CA LEU A 457 -59.37 -15.33 -101.71
C LEU A 457 -58.84 -14.17 -100.85
N THR A 458 -58.91 -12.94 -101.35
CA THR A 458 -58.56 -11.73 -100.56
C THR A 458 -59.56 -11.46 -99.44
N ALA A 459 -60.86 -11.69 -99.65
CA ALA A 459 -61.89 -11.62 -98.61
C ALA A 459 -61.67 -12.68 -97.52
N SER A 460 -61.26 -13.89 -97.88
CA SER A 460 -60.88 -14.95 -96.94
C SER A 460 -59.68 -14.53 -96.08
N ILE A 461 -58.63 -13.97 -96.69
CA ILE A 461 -57.44 -13.48 -95.97
C ILE A 461 -57.81 -12.30 -95.05
N ALA A 462 -58.65 -11.38 -95.52
CA ALA A 462 -59.12 -10.25 -94.72
C ALA A 462 -59.98 -10.70 -93.53
N ALA A 463 -60.84 -11.71 -93.72
CA ALA A 463 -61.63 -12.32 -92.65
C ALA A 463 -60.75 -13.01 -91.61
N ASP A 464 -59.73 -13.77 -92.02
CA ASP A 464 -58.76 -14.40 -91.12
C ASP A 464 -57.98 -13.36 -90.31
N LEU A 465 -57.52 -12.27 -90.94
CA LEU A 465 -56.83 -11.18 -90.25
C LEU A 465 -57.77 -10.44 -89.28
N LYS A 466 -59.05 -10.29 -89.63
CA LYS A 466 -60.07 -9.70 -88.74
C LYS A 466 -60.33 -10.60 -87.54
N ALA A 467 -60.39 -11.92 -87.73
CA ALA A 467 -60.52 -12.91 -86.66
C ALA A 467 -59.30 -12.91 -85.72
N GLN A 468 -58.08 -12.86 -86.26
CA GLN A 468 -56.87 -12.75 -85.44
C GLN A 468 -56.82 -11.43 -84.65
N ARG A 469 -57.29 -10.33 -85.24
CA ARG A 469 -57.42 -9.04 -84.54
C ARG A 469 -58.49 -9.09 -83.44
N SER A 470 -59.63 -9.76 -83.66
CA SER A 470 -60.64 -9.93 -82.61
C SER A 470 -60.14 -10.83 -81.48
N ASP A 471 -59.40 -11.89 -81.80
CA ASP A 471 -58.79 -12.77 -80.79
C ASP A 471 -57.75 -12.03 -79.95
N LYS A 472 -56.93 -11.18 -80.60
CA LYS A 472 -55.96 -10.32 -79.91
C LYS A 472 -56.66 -9.30 -79.01
N ARG A 473 -57.73 -8.64 -79.50
CA ARG A 473 -58.55 -7.74 -78.67
C ARG A 473 -59.16 -8.47 -77.48
N ALA A 474 -59.75 -9.64 -77.68
CA ALA A 474 -60.31 -10.45 -76.60
C ALA A 474 -59.25 -10.95 -75.61
N PHE A 475 -58.00 -11.11 -76.03
CA PHE A 475 -56.87 -11.37 -75.13
C PHE A 475 -56.52 -10.13 -74.32
N ASP A 476 -56.41 -8.97 -74.97
CA ASP A 476 -56.11 -7.69 -74.32
C ASP A 476 -57.21 -7.30 -73.32
N ASP A 477 -58.48 -7.50 -73.65
CA ASP A 477 -59.64 -7.27 -72.78
C ASP A 477 -59.63 -8.20 -71.55
N ARG A 478 -59.23 -9.47 -71.73
CA ARG A 478 -59.07 -10.38 -70.59
C ARG A 478 -57.90 -9.95 -69.69
N ALA A 479 -56.82 -9.46 -70.28
CA ALA A 479 -55.68 -8.95 -69.53
C ALA A 479 -56.03 -7.69 -68.73
N THR A 480 -56.81 -6.76 -69.30
CA THR A 480 -57.27 -5.57 -68.58
C THR A 480 -58.25 -5.92 -67.46
N VAL A 481 -59.20 -6.84 -67.67
CA VAL A 481 -60.11 -7.32 -66.61
C VAL A 481 -59.33 -7.98 -65.47
N LEU A 482 -58.32 -8.78 -65.77
CA LEU A 482 -57.45 -9.38 -64.76
C LEU A 482 -56.67 -8.32 -63.98
N LYS A 483 -56.17 -7.29 -64.66
CA LYS A 483 -55.46 -6.17 -64.03
C LYS A 483 -56.37 -5.42 -63.06
N VAL A 484 -57.59 -5.06 -63.48
CA VAL A 484 -58.58 -4.40 -62.62
C VAL A 484 -58.94 -5.25 -61.40
N ARG A 485 -59.10 -6.58 -61.57
CA ARG A 485 -59.37 -7.49 -60.44
C ARG A 485 -58.18 -7.62 -59.49
N CYS A 486 -56.95 -7.65 -60.00
CA CYS A 486 -55.75 -7.66 -59.16
C CYS A 486 -55.57 -6.34 -58.41
N ASP A 487 -55.93 -5.21 -59.00
CA ASP A 487 -55.86 -3.92 -58.32
C ASP A 487 -56.93 -3.76 -57.22
N ALA A 488 -58.10 -4.40 -57.38
CA ALA A 488 -59.16 -4.39 -56.37
C ALA A 488 -58.88 -5.29 -55.15
N ASP A 489 -58.11 -6.38 -55.30
CA ASP A 489 -57.82 -7.34 -54.23
C ASP A 489 -56.30 -7.44 -53.97
N SER A 490 -55.85 -6.95 -52.82
CA SER A 490 -54.43 -6.87 -52.46
C SER A 490 -53.75 -8.24 -52.35
N THR A 491 -54.51 -9.29 -52.04
CA THR A 491 -53.99 -10.66 -51.96
C THR A 491 -53.71 -11.24 -53.34
N LEU A 492 -54.55 -10.91 -54.33
CA LEU A 492 -54.34 -11.26 -55.72
C LEU A 492 -53.20 -10.46 -56.34
N LYS A 493 -53.06 -9.17 -55.98
CA LYS A 493 -51.94 -8.33 -56.41
C LYS A 493 -50.59 -8.88 -55.97
N THR A 494 -50.47 -9.23 -54.69
CA THR A 494 -49.23 -9.78 -54.13
C THR A 494 -48.88 -11.14 -54.72
N TYR A 495 -49.87 -12.00 -54.98
CA TYR A 495 -49.65 -13.26 -55.70
C TYR A 495 -49.20 -13.03 -57.15
N HIS A 496 -49.86 -12.13 -57.88
CA HIS A 496 -49.54 -11.80 -59.26
C HIS A 496 -48.13 -11.19 -59.39
N ASP A 497 -47.74 -10.28 -58.50
CA ASP A 497 -46.39 -9.70 -58.48
C ASP A 497 -45.32 -10.76 -58.16
N ALA A 498 -45.62 -11.70 -57.27
CA ALA A 498 -44.72 -12.82 -56.98
C ALA A 498 -44.58 -13.77 -58.18
N GLU A 499 -45.66 -14.05 -58.90
CA GLU A 499 -45.66 -14.83 -60.15
C GLU A 499 -44.86 -14.13 -61.25
N LEU A 500 -45.05 -12.81 -61.43
CA LEU A 500 -44.27 -12.02 -62.39
C LEU A 500 -42.78 -12.02 -62.06
N ARG A 501 -42.42 -11.88 -60.78
CA ARG A 501 -41.02 -11.98 -60.32
C ARG A 501 -40.44 -13.38 -60.52
N ALA A 502 -41.25 -14.42 -60.35
CA ALA A 502 -40.82 -15.81 -60.59
C ALA A 502 -40.66 -16.11 -62.08
N ARG A 503 -41.49 -15.52 -62.94
CA ARG A 503 -41.35 -15.62 -64.40
C ARG A 503 -40.17 -14.80 -64.91
N SER A 504 -39.98 -13.57 -64.44
CA SER A 504 -38.82 -12.76 -64.81
C SER A 504 -37.52 -13.39 -64.33
N SER A 505 -37.48 -13.98 -63.14
CA SER A 505 -36.30 -14.71 -62.67
C SER A 505 -36.03 -15.97 -63.48
N ARG A 506 -37.05 -16.74 -63.88
CA ARG A 506 -36.90 -17.87 -64.81
C ARG A 506 -36.43 -17.43 -66.19
N LEU A 507 -36.94 -16.31 -66.71
CA LEU A 507 -36.56 -15.78 -68.01
C LEU A 507 -35.13 -15.22 -67.98
N ILE A 508 -34.74 -14.54 -66.89
CA ILE A 508 -33.34 -14.13 -66.62
C ILE A 508 -32.44 -15.36 -66.48
N GLN A 509 -32.89 -16.45 -65.84
CA GLN A 509 -32.14 -17.70 -65.75
C GLN A 509 -32.01 -18.41 -67.10
N GLN A 510 -33.04 -18.38 -67.93
CA GLN A 510 -32.99 -18.93 -69.29
C GLN A 510 -32.08 -18.10 -70.18
N LEU A 511 -32.15 -16.76 -70.09
CA LEU A 511 -31.27 -15.84 -70.81
C LEU A 511 -29.82 -15.95 -70.35
N SER A 512 -29.57 -16.12 -69.04
CA SER A 512 -28.22 -16.31 -68.50
C SER A 512 -27.67 -17.71 -68.77
N ALA A 513 -28.53 -18.71 -68.89
CA ALA A 513 -28.16 -20.05 -69.37
C ALA A 513 -27.84 -20.04 -70.88
N SER A 514 -28.57 -19.25 -71.69
CA SER A 514 -28.29 -19.10 -73.12
C SER A 514 -27.08 -18.20 -73.40
N HIS A 515 -26.71 -17.28 -72.49
CA HIS A 515 -25.54 -16.40 -72.60
C HIS A 515 -24.28 -16.91 -71.87
N ARG A 516 -24.21 -18.18 -71.47
CA ARG A 516 -23.12 -18.73 -70.63
C ARG A 516 -21.77 -18.97 -71.34
N VAL A 517 -21.52 -18.34 -72.49
CA VAL A 517 -20.21 -18.34 -73.17
C VAL A 517 -19.73 -16.89 -73.22
N LEU A 518 -18.51 -16.61 -72.70
CA LEU A 518 -17.75 -15.34 -72.74
C LEU A 518 -17.56 -14.52 -71.42
N SER A 519 -17.32 -15.11 -70.23
CA SER A 519 -16.92 -14.27 -69.06
C SER A 519 -15.79 -14.78 -68.14
N GLU A 520 -15.00 -15.78 -68.52
CA GLU A 520 -13.90 -16.25 -67.66
C GLU A 520 -12.64 -15.34 -67.67
N LYS A 521 -12.44 -14.51 -68.70
CA LYS A 521 -11.23 -13.67 -68.83
C LYS A 521 -11.14 -12.45 -67.87
N PRO A 522 -12.21 -11.67 -67.59
CA PRO A 522 -12.07 -10.49 -66.72
C PRO A 522 -11.90 -10.84 -65.23
N ALA A 523 -12.41 -11.98 -64.76
CA ALA A 523 -12.28 -12.40 -63.36
C ALA A 523 -10.85 -12.85 -62.99
N ALA A 524 -10.04 -13.27 -63.96
CA ALA A 524 -8.64 -13.62 -63.75
C ALA A 524 -7.74 -12.37 -63.64
N LEU A 525 -8.02 -11.33 -64.45
CA LEU A 525 -7.27 -10.07 -64.44
C LEU A 525 -7.46 -9.29 -63.12
N LEU A 526 -8.66 -9.29 -62.55
CA LEU A 526 -8.94 -8.65 -61.26
C LEU A 526 -8.23 -9.33 -60.08
N ARG A 527 -8.01 -10.65 -60.13
CA ARG A 527 -7.25 -11.36 -59.09
C ARG A 527 -5.76 -11.04 -59.17
N HIS A 528 -5.22 -10.91 -60.38
CA HIS A 528 -3.82 -10.55 -60.60
C HIS A 528 -3.52 -9.12 -60.15
N TYR A 529 -4.44 -8.18 -60.39
CA TYR A 529 -4.31 -6.78 -59.96
C TYR A 529 -4.37 -6.62 -58.42
N ASN A 530 -5.23 -7.37 -57.74
CA ASN A 530 -5.32 -7.30 -56.27
C ASN A 530 -4.11 -7.96 -55.58
N ALA A 531 -3.46 -8.94 -56.21
CA ALA A 531 -2.27 -9.58 -55.67
C ALA A 531 -1.04 -8.65 -55.71
N SER A 532 -0.88 -7.82 -56.75
CA SER A 532 0.26 -6.89 -56.87
C SER A 532 0.18 -5.71 -55.89
N ILE A 533 -1.02 -5.25 -55.54
CA ILE A 533 -1.24 -4.19 -54.53
C ILE A 533 -0.90 -4.68 -53.11
N ASN A 534 -1.27 -5.92 -52.78
CA ASN A 534 -1.03 -6.45 -51.44
C ASN A 534 0.46 -6.75 -51.18
N ALA A 535 1.20 -7.22 -52.21
CA ALA A 535 2.63 -7.48 -52.09
C ALA A 535 3.48 -6.22 -51.88
N SER A 536 3.04 -5.07 -52.40
CA SER A 536 3.73 -3.78 -52.21
C SER A 536 3.43 -3.12 -50.84
N SER A 537 2.35 -3.53 -50.16
CA SER A 537 1.94 -2.99 -48.85
C SER A 537 2.61 -3.65 -47.64
N ALA A 538 3.22 -4.84 -47.80
CA ALA A 538 3.79 -5.64 -46.71
C ALA A 538 5.24 -5.27 -46.32
N SER A 539 5.90 -4.37 -47.06
CA SER A 539 7.31 -3.98 -46.84
C SER A 539 7.52 -2.81 -45.87
N VAL A 540 6.46 -2.07 -45.48
CA VAL A 540 6.61 -0.72 -44.86
C VAL A 540 6.22 -0.61 -43.37
N LYS A 541 5.82 -1.68 -42.67
CA LYS A 541 5.51 -1.61 -41.21
C LYS A 541 6.02 -2.88 -40.51
N GLY A 542 7.19 -2.86 -39.87
CA GLY A 542 7.38 -2.40 -38.49
C GLY A 542 7.03 -3.56 -37.52
N GLY A 543 7.94 -4.20 -36.80
CA GLY A 543 9.06 -3.64 -36.06
C GLY A 543 8.58 -3.16 -34.68
N ARG A 544 8.43 -4.06 -33.70
CA ARG A 544 8.69 -3.88 -32.24
C ARG A 544 8.18 -5.08 -31.42
N ARG A 545 9.10 -5.67 -30.67
CA ARG A 545 8.88 -6.68 -29.60
C ARG A 545 8.39 -6.00 -28.31
N PRO A 546 7.84 -6.77 -27.35
CA PRO A 546 8.13 -6.50 -25.94
C PRO A 546 8.70 -7.70 -25.20
N LEU A 547 9.62 -7.38 -24.29
CA LEU A 547 10.26 -8.19 -23.26
C LEU A 547 9.24 -8.53 -22.15
N ALA A 548 9.34 -9.73 -21.60
CA ALA A 548 8.71 -10.11 -20.34
C ALA A 548 9.81 -10.55 -19.36
N HIS A 549 9.98 -9.76 -18.30
CA HIS A 549 10.58 -10.14 -17.02
C HIS A 549 9.45 -10.04 -15.98
N VAL A 550 9.10 -11.17 -15.36
CA VAL A 550 9.03 -11.42 -13.91
C VAL A 550 9.20 -12.93 -13.74
#